data_AF-A0A6N1Y7Y0-F1
#
_entry.id   AF-A0A6N1Y7Y0-F1
#
_cell.length_a   1.000
_cell.length_b   1.000
_cell.length_c   1.000
_cell.angle_alpha   90.00
_cell.angle_beta   90.00
_cell.angle_gamma   90.00
#
_symmetry.space_group_name_H-M   'P 1'
#
loop_
_entity.id
_entity.type
_entity.pdbx_description
1 polymer ?
#
loop_
_entity_poly.entity_id
_entity_poly.type
_entity_poly.pdbx_seq_one_letter_code
_entity_poly.pdbx_strand_id
1 'polypeptide(L)' 'MKKPELKDLGGLVPDDDFSQTAQIESNKAQKVLKKTYSLQQRDLDYINAQAVMMSQEAGKSVSASEALRYIIQRDRSARV' A
#
# COMPACT_ATOMS: atom_id res chain seq x y z
N MET A 1 -27.16 33.25 33.63
CA MET A 1 -25.81 33.03 33.07
C MET A 1 -25.81 33.58 31.65
N LYS A 2 -24.84 34.43 31.28
CA LYS A 2 -24.74 34.94 29.90
C LYS A 2 -24.18 33.83 29.00
N LYS A 3 -24.79 33.62 27.82
CA LYS A 3 -24.33 32.62 26.84
C LYS A 3 -22.97 33.04 26.25
N PRO A 4 -22.05 32.11 25.98
CA PRO A 4 -20.79 32.43 25.32
C PRO A 4 -21.04 32.73 23.83
N GLU A 5 -20.44 33.80 23.33
CA GLU A 5 -20.46 34.12 21.90
C GLU A 5 -19.42 33.27 21.17
N LEU A 6 -19.89 32.44 20.25
CA LEU A 6 -19.03 31.70 19.33
C LEU A 6 -18.48 32.69 18.30
N LYS A 7 -17.19 33.01 18.40
CA LYS A 7 -16.49 33.76 17.36
C LYS A 7 -16.44 32.91 16.10
N ASP A 8 -16.91 33.51 15.01
CA ASP A 8 -16.93 32.91 13.68
C ASP A 8 -15.51 32.54 13.23
N LEU A 9 -15.29 31.28 12.84
CA LEU A 9 -13.99 30.75 12.41
C LEU A 9 -13.75 30.93 10.89
N GLY A 10 -14.57 31.71 10.22
CA GLY A 10 -14.55 31.93 8.76
C GLY A 10 -13.38 32.77 8.22
N GLY A 11 -12.21 32.75 8.86
CA GLY A 11 -11.08 33.62 8.51
C GLY A 11 -9.73 32.92 8.31
N LEU A 12 -9.68 31.59 8.27
CA LEU A 12 -8.44 30.86 7.96
C LEU A 12 -8.36 30.62 6.46
N VAL A 13 -8.02 31.68 5.70
CA VAL A 13 -7.47 31.49 4.36
C VAL A 13 -6.09 30.88 4.57
N PRO A 14 -5.79 29.68 4.04
CA PRO A 14 -4.46 29.12 4.17
C PRO A 14 -3.47 30.08 3.51
N ASP A 15 -2.46 30.50 4.27
CA ASP A 15 -1.35 31.30 3.75
C ASP A 15 -0.79 30.62 2.49
N ASP A 16 -0.44 31.42 1.48
CA ASP A 16 0.11 30.93 0.21
C ASP A 16 1.33 30.00 0.44
N ASP A 17 2.08 30.24 1.51
CA ASP A 17 3.22 29.40 1.93
C ASP A 17 2.79 27.99 2.40
N PHE A 18 1.63 27.84 3.05
CA PHE A 18 1.07 26.54 3.43
C PHE A 18 0.58 25.77 2.20
N SER A 19 -0.07 26.47 1.27
CA SER A 19 -0.54 25.89 0.01
C SER A 19 0.63 25.44 -0.88
N GLN A 20 1.72 26.22 -0.92
CA GLN A 20 2.93 25.86 -1.66
C GLN A 20 3.68 24.68 -1.02
N THR A 21 3.82 24.65 0.31
CA THR A 21 4.46 23.52 1.00
C THR A 21 3.66 22.23 0.84
N ALA A 22 2.33 22.28 0.96
CA ALA A 22 1.46 21.12 0.68
C ALA A 22 1.57 20.64 -0.77
N GLN A 23 1.67 21.55 -1.74
CA GLN A 23 1.86 21.21 -3.15
C GLN A 23 3.25 20.59 -3.41
N ILE A 24 4.30 21.10 -2.75
CA ILE A 24 5.68 20.58 -2.88
C ILE A 24 5.80 19.18 -2.24
N GLU A 25 5.16 18.94 -1.09
CA GLU A 25 5.11 17.62 -0.46
C GLU A 25 4.28 16.63 -1.28
N SER A 26 3.14 17.05 -1.82
CA SER A 26 2.35 16.27 -2.78
C SER A 26 3.16 15.91 -4.02
N ASN A 27 3.89 16.86 -4.60
CA ASN A 27 4.76 16.64 -5.76
C ASN A 27 5.95 15.71 -5.44
N LYS A 28 6.52 15.77 -4.23
CA LYS A 28 7.54 14.80 -3.77
C LYS A 28 6.95 13.39 -3.59
N ALA A 29 5.74 13.29 -3.04
CA ALA A 29 5.01 12.02 -2.91
C ALA A 29 4.67 11.41 -4.29
N GLN A 30 4.32 12.25 -5.28
CA GLN A 30 4.09 11.82 -6.66
C GLN A 30 5.38 11.41 -7.38
N LYS A 31 6.54 12.02 -7.07
CA LYS A 31 7.83 11.63 -7.67
C LYS A 31 8.35 10.28 -7.14
N VAL A 32 7.86 9.86 -5.97
CA VAL A 32 7.94 8.47 -5.49
C VAL A 32 6.58 7.80 -5.70
N LEU A 33 6.05 7.87 -6.91
CA LEU A 33 5.14 6.85 -7.44
C LEU A 33 5.87 5.51 -7.34
N LYS A 34 5.81 4.91 -6.13
CA LYS A 34 6.08 3.49 -5.92
C LYS A 34 5.34 2.82 -7.05
N LYS A 35 6.04 2.10 -7.92
CA LYS A 35 5.41 1.26 -8.94
C LYS A 35 4.42 0.37 -8.20
N THR A 36 3.14 0.75 -8.23
CA THR A 36 2.07 -0.01 -7.61
C THR A 36 1.77 -1.13 -8.60
N TYR A 37 2.45 -2.25 -8.41
CA TYR A 37 2.10 -3.46 -9.13
C TYR A 37 0.71 -3.87 -8.65
N SER A 38 -0.28 -3.67 -9.52
CA SER A 38 -1.62 -4.18 -9.28
C SER A 38 -1.63 -5.63 -9.73
N LEU A 39 -1.82 -6.54 -8.77
CA LEU A 39 -2.00 -7.95 -9.06
C LEU A 39 -3.36 -8.17 -9.70
N GLN A 40 -3.41 -8.96 -10.77
CA GLN A 40 -4.67 -9.43 -11.33
C GLN A 40 -5.24 -10.54 -10.45
N GLN A 41 -6.54 -10.80 -10.56
CA GLN A 41 -7.19 -11.89 -9.81
C GLN A 41 -6.48 -13.24 -10.04
N ARG A 42 -6.05 -13.49 -11.27
CA ARG A 42 -5.26 -14.68 -11.64
C ARG A 42 -3.96 -14.82 -10.83
N ASP A 43 -3.30 -13.71 -10.52
CA ASP A 43 -2.06 -13.73 -9.73
C ASP A 43 -2.37 -14.11 -8.28
N LEU A 44 -3.46 -13.58 -7.72
CA LEU A 44 -3.93 -13.94 -6.38
C LEU A 44 -4.31 -15.42 -6.29
N ASP A 45 -5.05 -15.92 -7.29
CA ASP A 45 -5.45 -17.32 -7.37
C ASP A 45 -4.23 -18.25 -7.44
N TYR A 46 -3.22 -17.86 -8.22
CA TYR A 46 -1.96 -18.61 -8.31
C TYR A 46 -1.19 -18.64 -6.99
N ILE A 47 -1.06 -17.50 -6.30
CA ILE A 47 -0.42 -17.41 -4.98
C ILE A 47 -1.15 -18.30 -3.96
N ASN A 48 -2.48 -18.27 -3.97
CA ASN A 48 -3.30 -19.07 -3.07
C ASN A 48 -3.17 -20.57 -3.36
N ALA A 49 -3.21 -20.97 -4.63
CA ALA A 49 -2.99 -22.37 -5.01
C ALA A 49 -1.62 -22.88 -4.55
N GLN A 50 -0.58 -22.05 -4.72
CA GLN A 50 0.76 -22.38 -4.22
C GLN A 50 0.81 -22.51 -2.70
N ALA A 51 0.13 -21.63 -1.97
CA ALA A 51 0.04 -21.73 -0.50
C ALA A 51 -0.62 -23.03 -0.05
N VAL A 52 -1.68 -23.48 -0.73
CA VAL A 52 -2.36 -24.76 -0.45
C VAL A 52 -1.42 -25.93 -0.71
N MET A 53 -0.72 -25.96 -1.85
CA MET A 53 0.25 -27.02 -2.17
C MET A 53 1.37 -27.10 -1.13
N MET A 54 1.98 -25.96 -0.79
CA MET A 54 3.03 -25.90 0.24
C MET A 54 2.50 -26.31 1.62
N SER A 55 1.23 -26.01 1.92
CA SER A 55 0.61 -26.39 3.19
C SER A 55 0.45 -27.90 3.31
N GLN A 56 0.08 -28.56 2.22
CA GLN A 56 -0.03 -30.03 2.15
C GLN A 56 1.33 -30.70 2.30
N GLU A 57 2.37 -30.17 1.63
CA GLU A 57 3.74 -30.70 1.72
C GLU A 57 4.35 -30.50 3.11
N ALA A 58 4.16 -29.32 3.71
CA ALA A 58 4.75 -28.99 5.01
C ALA A 58 3.94 -29.51 6.21
N GLY A 59 2.72 -30.01 6.00
CA GLY A 59 1.81 -30.46 7.05
C GLY A 59 1.35 -29.33 8.01
N LYS A 60 1.46 -28.06 7.59
CA LYS A 60 1.10 -26.88 8.39
C LYS A 60 0.51 -25.80 7.50
N SER A 61 -0.25 -24.86 8.07
CA SER A 61 -0.77 -23.72 7.32
C SER A 61 0.38 -22.85 6.79
N VAL A 62 0.34 -22.52 5.50
CA VAL A 62 1.30 -21.63 4.84
C VAL A 62 0.60 -20.33 4.44
N SER A 63 1.22 -19.19 4.73
CA SER A 63 0.65 -17.88 4.37
C SER A 63 0.83 -17.55 2.89
N ALA A 64 -0.09 -16.77 2.31
CA ALA A 64 0.04 -16.27 0.93
C ALA A 64 1.36 -15.52 0.70
N SER A 65 1.84 -14.76 1.69
CA SER A 65 3.12 -14.05 1.63
C SER A 65 4.33 -14.99 1.54
N GLU A 66 4.26 -16.15 2.19
CA GLU A 66 5.30 -17.17 2.13
C GLU A 66 5.29 -17.88 0.78
N ALA A 67 4.10 -18.22 0.27
CA ALA A 67 3.94 -18.77 -1.07
C ALA A 67 4.45 -17.80 -2.16
N LEU A 68 4.14 -16.51 -2.04
CA LEU A 68 4.65 -15.49 -2.96
C LEU A 68 6.19 -15.41 -2.93
N ARG A 69 6.80 -15.46 -1.75
CA ARG A 69 8.28 -15.48 -1.63
C ARG A 69 8.87 -16.69 -2.34
N TYR A 70 8.27 -17.87 -2.17
CA TYR A 70 8.70 -19.08 -2.85
C TYR A 70 8.60 -18.96 -4.38
N ILE A 71 7.49 -18.45 -4.91
CA ILE A 71 7.29 -18.20 -6.35
C ILE A 71 8.41 -17.30 -6.90
N ILE A 72 8.68 -16.17 -6.24
CA ILE A 72 9.71 -15.22 -6.66
C ILE A 72 11.10 -15.86 -6.64
N GLN A 73 11.40 -16.67 -5.62
CA GLN A 73 12.68 -17.37 -5.51
C GLN A 73 12.86 -18.40 -6.62
N ARG A 74 11.82 -19.21 -6.88
CA ARG A 74 11.81 -20.22 -7.95
C ARG A 74 12.02 -19.58 -9.32
N ASP A 75 11.32 -18.48 -9.62
CA ASP A 75 11.45 -17.76 -10.89
C ASP A 75 12.85 -17.14 -11.08
N ARG A 76 13.48 -16.70 -10.00
CA ARG A 76 14.88 -16.23 -10.04
C ARG A 76 15.83 -17.36 -10.35
N SER A 77 15.66 -18.52 -9.69
CA SER A 77 16.50 -19.70 -9.93
C SER A 77 16.36 -20.27 -11.34
N ALA A 78 15.18 -20.18 -11.95
CA ALA A 78 14.95 -20.67 -13.32
C ALA A 78 15.57 -19.78 -14.42
N ARG A 79 16.05 -18.58 -14.07
CA ARG A 79 16.69 -17.62 -15.01
C ARG A 79 18.22 -17.64 -14.93
N VAL A 80 18.80 -18.45 -14.04
CA VAL A 80 20.23 -18.67 -13.87
C VAL A 80 20.61 -19.97 -14.56
#